data_AF-A0A259MD11-F1
#
_entry.id   AF-A0A259MD11-F1
#
_cell.length_a   1.000
_cell.length_b   1.000
_cell.length_c   1.000
_cell.angle_alpha   90.00
_cell.angle_beta   90.00
_cell.angle_gamma   90.00
#
_symmetry.space_group_name_H-M   'P 1'
#
loop_
_entity.id
_entity.type
_entity.pdbx_description
1 polymer ?
#
loop_
_entity_poly.entity_id
_entity_poly.type
_entity_poly.pdbx_seq_one_letter_code
_entity_poly.pdbx_strand_id
1 'polypeptide(L)' 'MTFVVSGISTARSAGLSPGFLATWMSAWGLSWLVAFPVLLAVMPVVRRIVGLIVETRPG' A
#
# COMPACT_ATOMS: atom_id res chain seq x y z
N MET A 1 -2.73 4.87 -5.27
CA MET A 1 -1.39 5.47 -5.06
C MET A 1 -0.26 4.43 -5.13
N THR A 2 -0.42 3.22 -4.59
CA THR A 2 0.59 2.12 -4.64
C THR A 2 0.78 1.46 -6.01
N PHE A 3 -0.26 1.48 -6.86
CA PHE A 3 -0.23 0.93 -8.24
C PHE A 3 0.82 1.62 -9.12
N VAL A 4 0.87 2.96 -9.06
CA VAL A 4 1.78 3.80 -9.85
C VAL A 4 3.22 3.73 -9.31
N VAL A 5 3.40 3.80 -7.99
CA VAL A 5 4.73 3.76 -7.35
C VAL A 5 5.40 2.39 -7.54
N SER A 6 4.64 1.29 -7.43
CA SER A 6 5.18 -0.06 -7.69
C SER A 6 5.49 -0.28 -9.17
N GLY A 7 4.66 0.23 -10.09
CA GLY A 7 4.92 0.15 -11.54
C GLY A 7 6.18 0.89 -11.95
N ILE A 8 6.41 2.09 -11.42
CA ILE A 8 7.62 2.89 -11.68
C ILE A 8 8.86 2.20 -11.09
N SER A 9 8.78 1.66 -9.87
CA SER A 9 9.91 0.98 -9.22
C SER A 9 10.30 -0.33 -9.94
N THR A 10 9.32 -1.14 -10.37
CA THR A 10 9.57 -2.35 -11.15
C THR A 10 10.12 -2.03 -12.54
N ALA A 11 9.61 -0.97 -13.21
CA ALA A 11 10.07 -0.58 -14.54
C ALA A 11 11.52 -0.09 -14.52
N ARG A 12 11.91 0.60 -13.45
CA ARG A 12 13.26 1.15 -13.27
C ARG A 12 14.30 0.10 -12.86
N SER A 13 13.90 -0.96 -12.13
CA SER A 13 14.82 -2.03 -11.69
C SER A 13 14.98 -3.18 -12.68
N ALA A 14 13.94 -3.55 -13.46
CA ALA A 14 13.97 -4.73 -14.32
C ALA A 14 14.07 -4.43 -15.83
N GLY A 15 13.83 -3.18 -16.24
CA GLY A 15 13.63 -2.83 -17.64
C GLY A 15 12.30 -3.36 -18.22
N LEU A 16 11.86 -2.80 -19.34
CA LEU A 16 10.66 -3.23 -20.08
C LEU A 16 10.93 -4.56 -20.82
N SER A 17 11.08 -5.63 -20.05
CA SER A 17 11.26 -7.01 -20.53
C SER A 17 9.89 -7.65 -20.85
N PRO A 18 9.80 -8.64 -21.77
CA PRO A 18 8.54 -9.32 -22.11
C PRO A 18 7.76 -9.95 -20.92
N GLY A 19 8.41 -10.16 -19.76
CA GLY A 19 7.76 -10.62 -18.52
C GLY A 19 7.29 -9.52 -17.56
N PHE A 20 7.55 -8.25 -17.88
CA PHE A 20 7.34 -7.11 -16.97
C PHE A 20 5.90 -7.00 -16.48
N LEU A 21 4.91 -7.13 -17.36
CA LEU A 21 3.49 -7.02 -17.00
C LEU A 21 3.06 -8.15 -16.04
N ALA A 22 3.52 -9.39 -16.27
CA ALA A 22 3.20 -10.52 -15.40
C ALA A 22 3.83 -10.36 -14.02
N THR A 23 5.11 -10.00 -13.95
CA THR A 23 5.81 -9.74 -12.69
C THR A 23 5.19 -8.55 -11.94
N TRP A 24 4.84 -7.47 -12.64
CA TRP A 24 4.24 -6.29 -12.04
C TRP A 24 2.84 -6.56 -11.47
N MET A 25 1.98 -7.27 -12.20
CA MET A 25 0.66 -7.65 -11.70
C MET A 25 0.73 -8.61 -10.52
N SER A 26 1.66 -9.57 -10.53
CA SER A 26 1.89 -10.48 -9.40
C SER A 26 2.39 -9.74 -8.16
N ALA A 27 3.39 -8.86 -8.31
CA ALA A 27 3.92 -8.05 -7.21
C ALA A 27 2.87 -7.08 -6.65
N TRP A 28 2.05 -6.47 -7.52
CA TRP A 28 0.94 -5.62 -7.11
C TRP A 28 -0.12 -6.41 -6.32
N GLY A 29 -0.52 -7.57 -6.82
CA GLY A 29 -1.49 -8.44 -6.13
C GLY A 29 -1.00 -8.91 -4.77
N LEU A 30 0.29 -9.28 -4.67
CA LEU A 30 0.90 -9.69 -3.40
C LEU A 30 0.97 -8.52 -2.40
N SER A 31 1.33 -7.32 -2.86
CA SER A 31 1.32 -6.12 -2.03
C SER A 31 -0.08 -5.83 -1.49
N TRP A 32 -1.13 -5.97 -2.30
CA TRP A 32 -2.51 -5.77 -1.86
C TRP A 32 -2.93 -6.82 -0.83
N LEU A 33 -2.60 -8.09 -1.08
CA LEU A 33 -2.93 -9.21 -0.20
C LEU A 33 -2.28 -9.08 1.19
N VAL A 34 -1.11 -8.46 1.28
CA VAL A 34 -0.44 -8.16 2.56
C VAL A 34 -0.92 -6.85 3.17
N ALA A 35 -1.09 -5.80 2.37
CA ALA A 35 -1.48 -4.48 2.86
C ALA A 35 -2.88 -4.49 3.50
N PHE A 36 -3.83 -5.23 2.94
CA PHE A 36 -5.19 -5.30 3.46
C PHE A 36 -5.28 -5.82 4.90
N PRO A 37 -4.76 -7.02 5.25
CA PRO A 37 -4.78 -7.51 6.62
C PRO A 37 -3.94 -6.65 7.58
N VAL A 38 -2.81 -6.09 7.11
CA VAL A 38 -2.00 -5.17 7.91
C VAL A 38 -2.78 -3.90 8.25
N LEU A 39 -3.49 -3.31 7.28
CA LEU A 39 -4.33 -2.14 7.52
C LEU A 39 -5.41 -2.44 8.55
N LEU A 40 -6.10 -3.58 8.45
CA LEU A 40 -7.12 -3.98 9.43
C LEU A 40 -6.52 -4.14 10.84
N ALA A 41 -5.36 -4.78 10.95
CA ALA A 41 -4.69 -4.99 12.23
C ALA A 41 -4.18 -3.67 12.85
N VAL A 42 -3.69 -2.74 12.02
CA VAL A 42 -3.07 -1.47 12.46
C VAL A 42 -4.10 -0.35 12.63
N MET A 43 -5.27 -0.45 12.01
CA MET A 43 -6.36 0.53 12.11
C MET A 43 -6.71 0.98 13.54
N PRO A 44 -6.87 0.12 14.56
CA PRO A 44 -7.13 0.57 15.93
C PRO A 44 -5.99 1.41 16.52
N VAL A 45 -4.74 1.13 16.15
CA VAL A 45 -3.57 1.91 16.60
C VAL A 45 -3.57 3.29 15.95
N VAL A 46 -3.81 3.36 14.64
CA VAL A 46 -3.94 4.62 13.91
C VAL A 46 -5.06 5.47 14.50
N ARG A 47 -6.22 4.86 14.78
CA ARG A 47 -7.36 5.57 15.40
C ARG A 47 -7.01 6.14 16.77
N ARG A 48 -6.26 5.41 17.60
CA ARG A 48 -5.79 5.90 18.91
C ARG A 48 -4.86 7.10 18.74
N ILE A 49 -3.86 6.99 17.87
CA ILE A 49 -2.88 8.07 17.64
C ILE A 49 -3.59 9.33 17.11
N VAL A 50 -4.46 9.18 16.11
CA VAL A 50 -5.22 10.30 15.55
C VAL A 50 -6.10 10.96 16.62
N GLY A 51 -6.75 10.16 17.48
CA GLY A 51 -7.55 10.70 18.59
C GLY A 51 -6.76 11.45 19.66
N LEU A 52 -5.44 11.25 19.76
CA LEU A 52 -4.57 12.00 20.66
C LEU A 52 -4.08 13.33 20.05
N ILE A 53 -4.00 13.40 18.72
CA ILE A 53 -3.43 14.55 18.00
C ILE A 53 -4.51 15.53 17.57
N VAL A 54 -5.71 15.05 17.24
CA VAL A 54 -6.78 15.87 16.68
C VAL A 54 -7.80 16.22 17.77
N GLU A 55 -8.20 17.48 17.82
CA GLU A 55 -9.29 17.96 18.68
C GLU A 55 -10.60 17.22 18.35
N THR A 56 -11.02 16.32 19.23
CA THR A 56 -12.36 15.73 19.15
C THR A 56 -13.37 16.78 19.58
N ARG A 57 -13.95 17.50 18.62
CA ARG A 57 -15.09 18.39 18.87
C ARG A 57 -16.23 17.55 19.46
N PRO A 58 -16.70 17.82 20.68
CA PRO A 58 -17.86 17.12 21.23
C PRO A 58 -19.08 17.49 20.38
N GLY A 59 -19.80 16.47 19.91
CA GLY A 59 -21.14 16.61 19.33
C GLY A 59 -22.19 16.67 20.42
#